data_AF-A0A7V5KWH5-F1
#
_entry.id   AF-A0A7V5KWH5-F1
#
_cell.length_a   1.000
_cell.length_b   1.000
_cell.length_c   1.000
_cell.angle_alpha   90.00
_cell.angle_beta   90.00
_cell.angle_gamma   90.00
#
_symmetry.space_group_name_H-M   'P 1'
#
loop_
_entity.id
_entity.type
_entity.pdbx_description
1 polymer ?
#
loop_
_entity_poly.entity_id
_entity_poly.type
_entity_poly.pdbx_seq_one_letter_code
_entity_poly.pdbx_strand_id
1 'polypeptide(L)'
;MKTIRISEDVWDAMAKIGKFGETPDDVLRKVFKIDTPQPAQKNKRPRYAINKMSSGIARGMLYVEFKSGESDSWKLPDKTDKLAIREVRDKAVAFAEENGASLWQVNAVKKALTDGGYHLTK
;
A
#
# COMPACT_ATOMS: atom_id res chain seq x y z
N MET A 1 -24.82 16.33 -34.23
CA MET A 1 -25.29 16.31 -32.83
C MET A 1 -26.60 17.08 -32.77
N LYS A 2 -27.65 16.53 -32.15
CA LYS A 2 -28.91 17.26 -31.95
C LYS A 2 -28.87 17.89 -30.56
N THR A 3 -28.98 19.21 -30.46
CA THR A 3 -29.05 19.92 -29.17
C THR A 3 -30.52 20.12 -28.83
N ILE A 4 -30.98 19.47 -27.77
CA ILE A 4 -32.33 19.66 -27.24
C ILE A 4 -32.26 20.78 -26.20
N ARG A 5 -33.11 21.80 -26.36
CA ARG A 5 -33.26 22.87 -25.36
C ARG A 5 -34.39 22.47 -24.41
N ILE A 6 -34.10 22.46 -23.11
CA ILE A 6 -35.07 22.16 -22.05
C ILE A 6 -35.52 23.51 -21.49
N SER A 7 -36.84 23.71 -21.30
CA SER A 7 -37.35 24.93 -20.65
C SER A 7 -37.01 24.91 -19.16
N GLU A 8 -36.92 26.11 -18.57
CA GLU A 8 -36.53 26.28 -17.16
C GLU A 8 -37.52 25.60 -16.20
N ASP A 9 -38.82 25.67 -16.49
CA ASP A 9 -39.86 24.99 -15.71
C ASP A 9 -39.67 23.46 -15.68
N VAL A 10 -39.24 22.87 -16.81
CA VAL A 10 -39.00 21.44 -16.92
C VAL A 10 -37.71 21.06 -16.19
N TRP A 11 -36.70 21.92 -16.24
CA TRP A 11 -35.46 21.75 -15.50
C TRP A 11 -35.71 21.74 -13.98
N ASP A 12 -36.51 22.68 -13.47
CA ASP A 12 -36.84 22.76 -12.04
C ASP A 12 -37.61 21.54 -11.54
N ALA A 13 -38.52 21.00 -12.35
CA ALA A 13 -39.22 19.76 -12.04
C ALA A 13 -38.25 18.56 -11.97
N MET A 14 -37.25 18.50 -12.86
CA MET A 14 -36.21 17.47 -12.85
C MET A 14 -35.23 17.63 -11.69
N ALA A 15 -34.84 18.86 -11.35
CA ALA A 15 -33.91 19.17 -10.27
C ALA A 15 -34.44 18.71 -8.89
N LYS A 16 -35.76 18.71 -8.68
CA LYS A 16 -36.40 18.16 -7.46
C LYS A 16 -36.15 16.67 -7.25
N ILE A 17 -35.80 15.92 -8.30
CA ILE A 17 -35.47 14.48 -8.23
C ILE A 17 -33.99 14.28 -7.83
N GLY A 18 -33.16 15.28 -8.10
CA GLY A 18 -31.75 15.32 -7.71
C GLY A 18 -31.55 15.54 -6.21
N LYS A 19 -30.33 15.27 -5.73
CA LYS A 19 -29.88 15.60 -4.37
C LYS A 19 -28.77 16.65 -4.41
N PHE A 20 -28.64 17.44 -3.34
CA PHE A 20 -27.58 18.46 -3.23
C PHE A 20 -26.19 17.85 -3.42
N GLY A 21 -25.40 18.40 -4.35
CA GLY A 21 -24.08 17.92 -4.74
C GLY A 21 -24.04 17.05 -6.01
N GLU A 22 -25.18 16.71 -6.61
CA GLU A 22 -25.25 16.04 -7.92
C GLU A 22 -25.11 17.07 -9.06
N THR A 23 -24.45 16.68 -10.16
CA THR A 23 -24.32 17.56 -11.35
C THR A 23 -25.60 17.51 -12.20
N PRO A 24 -25.83 18.50 -13.09
CA PRO A 24 -26.93 18.45 -14.06
C PRO A 24 -27.03 17.14 -14.85
N ASP A 25 -25.89 16.55 -15.23
CA ASP A 25 -25.82 15.29 -15.97
C ASP A 25 -26.25 14.09 -15.11
N ASP A 26 -25.90 14.08 -13.81
CA ASP A 26 -26.29 13.03 -12.87
C ASP A 26 -27.80 13.01 -12.64
N VAL A 27 -28.40 14.19 -12.50
CA VAL A 27 -29.86 14.35 -12.35
C VAL A 27 -30.56 13.86 -13.61
N LEU A 28 -30.09 14.25 -14.80
CA LEU A 28 -30.67 13.79 -16.06
C LEU A 28 -30.58 12.27 -16.21
N ARG A 29 -29.43 11.66 -15.92
CA ARG A 29 -29.26 10.20 -15.95
C ARG A 29 -30.25 9.48 -15.05
N LYS A 30 -30.48 10.01 -13.85
CA LYS A 30 -31.43 9.47 -12.88
C LYS A 30 -32.88 9.59 -13.34
N VAL A 31 -33.26 10.73 -13.91
CA VAL A 31 -34.61 10.97 -14.48
C VAL A 31 -34.86 10.05 -15.67
N PHE A 32 -33.89 9.92 -16.57
CA PHE A 32 -33.98 9.06 -17.74
C PHE A 32 -33.71 7.58 -17.47
N LYS A 33 -33.44 7.20 -16.21
CA LYS A 33 -33.09 5.83 -15.79
C LYS A 33 -32.02 5.21 -16.69
N ILE A 34 -31.04 6.01 -17.08
CA ILE A 34 -29.91 5.53 -17.85
C ILE A 34 -29.02 4.79 -16.87
N ASP A 35 -29.02 3.46 -16.95
CA ASP A 35 -28.16 2.61 -16.13
C ASP A 35 -26.70 3.01 -16.36
N THR A 36 -26.16 3.81 -15.45
CA THR A 36 -24.72 4.03 -15.40
C THR A 36 -24.08 2.73 -14.97
N PRO A 37 -23.15 2.15 -15.74
CA PRO A 37 -22.33 1.08 -15.22
C PRO A 37 -21.60 1.66 -14.01
N GLN A 38 -21.96 1.21 -12.80
CA GLN A 38 -21.20 1.55 -11.60
C GLN A 38 -19.74 1.19 -11.90
N PRO A 39 -18.78 2.07 -11.57
CA PRO A 39 -17.38 1.70 -11.68
C PRO A 39 -17.20 0.46 -10.80
N ALA A 40 -16.94 -0.68 -11.44
CA ALA A 40 -16.77 -1.96 -10.78
C ALA A 40 -15.86 -1.73 -9.58
N GLN A 41 -16.36 -1.96 -8.36
CA GLN A 41 -15.56 -1.87 -7.16
C GLN A 41 -14.37 -2.79 -7.40
N LYS A 42 -13.18 -2.21 -7.63
CA LYS A 42 -11.96 -2.97 -7.86
C LYS A 42 -11.75 -3.78 -6.60
N ASN A 43 -12.11 -5.06 -6.63
CA ASN A 43 -11.86 -6.01 -5.57
C ASN A 43 -10.37 -5.92 -5.23
N LYS A 44 -10.05 -5.20 -4.15
CA LYS A 44 -8.68 -5.08 -3.67
C LYS A 44 -8.28 -6.47 -3.23
N ARG A 45 -7.51 -7.17 -4.07
CA ARG A 45 -6.96 -8.48 -3.74
C ARG A 45 -6.33 -8.39 -2.34
N PRO A 46 -6.59 -9.35 -1.44
CA PRO A 46 -5.99 -9.35 -0.12
C PRO A 46 -4.48 -9.33 -0.27
N ARG A 47 -3.83 -8.25 0.18
CA ARG A 47 -2.37 -8.07 0.17
C ARG A 47 -1.71 -8.74 1.37
N TYR A 48 -2.23 -9.88 1.82
CA TYR A 48 -1.62 -10.56 2.96
C TYR A 48 -0.41 -11.35 2.47
N ALA A 49 0.74 -11.15 3.12
CA ALA A 49 1.91 -11.96 2.89
C ALA A 49 1.56 -13.42 3.20
N ILE A 50 1.86 -14.32 2.25
CA ILE A 50 1.59 -15.77 2.37
C ILE A 50 2.37 -16.34 3.56
N ASN A 51 3.55 -15.79 3.82
CA ASN A 51 4.39 -16.14 4.95
C ASN A 51 4.62 -14.93 5.84
N LYS A 52 4.37 -15.05 7.15
CA LYS A 52 4.59 -13.94 8.09
C LYS A 52 6.09 -13.90 8.44
N MET A 53 6.66 -12.70 8.43
CA MET A 53 8.06 -12.46 8.75
C MET A 53 8.15 -11.47 9.92
N SER A 54 9.00 -11.80 10.89
CA SER A 54 9.36 -10.96 12.02
C SER A 54 10.81 -10.53 11.85
N SER A 55 11.09 -9.24 12.03
CA SER A 55 12.45 -8.71 11.98
C SER A 55 12.66 -7.71 13.11
N GLY A 56 13.81 -7.76 13.76
CA GLY A 56 14.13 -6.88 14.87
C GLY A 56 15.60 -6.88 15.24
N ILE A 57 15.96 -6.02 16.18
CA ILE A 57 17.29 -5.98 16.78
C ILE A 57 17.16 -6.40 18.23
N ALA A 58 17.89 -7.44 18.61
CA ALA A 58 17.97 -7.91 19.99
C ALA A 58 19.44 -8.19 20.34
N ARG A 59 19.89 -7.70 21.50
CA ARG A 59 21.25 -7.98 22.04
C ARG A 59 22.40 -7.66 21.05
N GLY A 60 22.24 -6.64 20.22
CA GLY A 60 23.24 -6.28 19.20
C GLY A 60 23.28 -7.22 18.00
N MET A 61 22.21 -7.99 17.76
CA MET A 61 22.04 -8.83 16.58
C MET A 61 20.78 -8.41 15.83
N LEU A 62 20.86 -8.34 14.50
CA LEU A 62 19.70 -8.25 13.63
C LEU A 62 19.21 -9.68 13.40
N TYR A 63 17.94 -9.96 13.72
CA TYR A 63 17.32 -11.25 13.44
C TYR A 63 16.17 -11.08 12.45
N VAL A 64 16.01 -12.08 11.58
CA VAL A 64 14.88 -12.22 10.67
C VAL A 64 14.37 -13.66 10.82
N GLU A 65 13.09 -13.81 11.11
CA GLU A 65 12.44 -15.09 11.32
C GLU A 65 11.15 -15.16 10.51
N PHE A 66 10.94 -16.27 9.82
CA PHE A 66 9.72 -16.60 9.11
C PHE A 66 8.88 -17.57 9.91
N LYS A 67 7.55 -17.47 9.79
CA LYS A 67 6.62 -18.38 10.47
C LYS A 67 6.78 -19.84 10.02
N SER A 68 7.33 -20.07 8.82
CA SER A 68 7.67 -21.40 8.31
C SER A 68 8.88 -22.04 9.02
N GLY A 69 9.66 -21.27 9.79
CA GLY A 69 10.74 -21.77 10.63
C GLY A 69 12.14 -21.36 10.18
N GLU A 70 12.30 -20.79 8.98
CA GLU A 70 13.58 -20.24 8.53
C GLU A 70 13.88 -18.98 9.34
N SER A 71 15.05 -18.97 9.97
CA SER A 71 15.54 -17.83 10.71
C SER A 71 17.03 -17.66 10.48
N ASP A 72 17.47 -16.41 10.46
CA ASP A 72 18.88 -16.07 10.44
C ASP A 72 19.13 -14.84 11.31
N SER A 73 20.35 -14.74 11.81
CA SER A 73 20.76 -13.67 12.72
C SER A 73 22.19 -13.23 12.43
N TRP A 74 22.38 -11.92 12.35
CA TRP A 74 23.66 -11.32 12.06
C TRP A 74 24.08 -10.38 13.18
N LYS A 75 25.35 -10.46 13.58
CA LYS A 75 25.92 -9.54 14.56
C LYS A 75 26.01 -8.15 13.96
N LEU A 76 25.46 -7.16 14.67
CA LEU A 76 25.56 -5.77 14.24
C LEU A 76 26.94 -5.21 14.59
N PRO A 77 27.62 -4.58 13.63
CA PRO A 77 28.86 -3.85 13.87
C PRO A 77 28.59 -2.56 14.65
N ASP A 78 29.65 -1.80 14.94
CA ASP A 78 29.51 -0.50 15.57
C ASP A 78 28.70 0.48 14.68
N LYS A 79 27.96 1.39 15.30
CA LYS A 79 27.09 2.37 14.62
C LYS A 79 27.86 3.31 13.69
N THR A 80 29.15 3.45 13.96
CA THR A 80 30.07 4.31 13.20
C THR A 80 30.48 3.65 11.87
N ASP A 81 30.49 2.32 11.80
CA ASP A 81 30.93 1.57 10.62
C ASP A 81 29.79 1.39 9.61
N LYS A 82 29.58 2.42 8.80
CA LYS A 82 28.53 2.45 7.76
C LYS A 82 28.69 1.35 6.72
N LEU A 83 29.93 0.90 6.43
CA LEU A 83 30.18 -0.13 5.42
C LEU A 83 29.72 -1.48 5.95
N ALA A 84 30.15 -1.84 7.16
CA ALA A 84 29.74 -3.10 7.78
C ALA A 84 28.21 -3.15 7.99
N ILE A 85 27.56 -2.04 8.32
CA ILE A 85 26.09 -1.97 8.42
C ILE A 85 25.43 -2.24 7.06
N ARG A 86 25.98 -1.71 5.96
CA ARG A 86 25.48 -1.98 4.61
C ARG A 86 25.63 -3.46 4.25
N GLU A 87 26.75 -4.08 4.57
CA GLU A 87 26.95 -5.52 4.32
C GLU A 87 25.96 -6.40 5.09
N VAL A 88 25.75 -6.13 6.39
CA VAL A 88 24.77 -6.88 7.20
C VAL A 88 23.36 -6.67 6.66
N ARG A 89 23.02 -5.44 6.27
CA ARG A 89 21.73 -5.14 5.63
C ARG A 89 21.55 -5.94 4.35
N ASP A 90 22.55 -5.93 3.47
CA ASP A 90 22.44 -6.55 2.15
C ASP A 90 22.35 -8.08 2.28
N LYS A 91 23.08 -8.68 3.23
CA LYS A 91 22.91 -10.10 3.61
C LYS A 91 21.52 -10.41 4.13
N ALA A 92 20.99 -9.59 5.05
CA ALA A 92 19.66 -9.81 5.62
C ALA A 92 18.53 -9.63 4.60
N VAL A 93 18.70 -8.70 3.64
CA VAL A 93 17.78 -8.49 2.53
C VAL A 93 17.85 -9.67 1.56
N ALA A 94 19.05 -10.13 1.19
CA ALA A 94 19.22 -11.30 0.33
C ALA A 94 18.56 -12.55 0.93
N PHE A 95 18.78 -12.81 2.23
CA PHE A 95 18.12 -13.91 2.94
C PHE A 95 16.59 -13.78 2.89
N ALA A 96 16.06 -12.58 3.12
CA ALA A 96 14.61 -12.37 3.04
C ALA A 96 14.07 -12.63 1.63
N GLU A 97 14.74 -12.15 0.59
CA GLU A 97 14.35 -12.35 -0.81
C GLU A 97 14.43 -13.82 -1.24
N GLU A 98 15.48 -14.54 -0.85
CA GLU A 98 15.64 -15.98 -1.10
C GLU A 98 14.51 -16.81 -0.48
N ASN A 99 14.03 -16.41 0.70
CA ASN A 99 12.90 -17.05 1.39
C ASN A 99 11.52 -16.52 0.93
N GLY A 100 11.47 -15.79 -0.18
CA GLY A 100 10.22 -15.33 -0.79
C GLY A 100 9.56 -14.16 -0.07
N ALA A 101 10.32 -13.34 0.66
CA ALA A 101 9.79 -12.13 1.27
C ALA A 101 9.22 -11.17 0.23
N SER A 102 8.07 -10.59 0.54
CA SER A 102 7.52 -9.49 -0.25
C SER A 102 8.35 -8.21 -0.09
N LEU A 103 8.23 -7.30 -1.05
CA LEU A 103 8.86 -5.97 -1.00
C LEU A 103 8.61 -5.23 0.34
N TRP A 104 7.42 -5.38 0.91
CA TRP A 104 7.05 -4.76 2.19
C TRP A 104 7.78 -5.39 3.38
N GLN A 105 8.04 -6.70 3.32
CA GLN A 105 8.82 -7.41 4.34
C GLN A 105 10.29 -7.03 4.24
N VAL A 106 10.86 -6.98 3.04
CA VAL A 106 12.23 -6.47 2.83
C VAL A 106 12.40 -5.05 3.40
N ASN A 107 11.40 -4.19 3.20
CA ASN A 107 11.41 -2.85 3.79
C ASN A 107 11.28 -2.86 5.32
N ALA A 108 10.59 -3.84 5.91
CA ALA A 108 10.54 -4.02 7.36
C ALA A 108 11.92 -4.37 7.94
N VAL A 109 12.73 -5.20 7.26
CA VAL A 109 14.12 -5.47 7.66
C VAL A 109 14.96 -4.19 7.65
N LYS A 110 14.86 -3.41 6.57
CA LYS A 110 15.55 -2.11 6.46
C LYS A 110 15.11 -1.15 7.56
N LYS A 111 13.83 -1.15 7.90
CA LYS A 111 13.26 -0.32 8.97
C LYS A 111 13.74 -0.76 10.35
N ALA A 112 13.85 -2.06 10.61
CA ALA A 112 14.35 -2.57 11.88
C ALA A 112 15.78 -2.06 12.18
N LEU A 113 16.63 -1.96 11.16
CA LEU A 113 17.96 -1.35 11.28
C LEU A 113 17.88 0.13 11.65
N THR A 114 17.05 0.91 10.96
CA THR A 114 16.91 2.34 11.25
C THR A 114 16.27 2.61 12.60
N ASP A 115 15.30 1.80 13.03
CA ASP A 115 14.63 1.91 14.32
C ASP A 115 15.61 1.57 15.47
N GLY A 116 16.61 0.72 15.24
CA GLY A 116 17.73 0.47 16.17
C GLY A 116 18.81 1.56 16.19
N GLY A 117 18.62 2.65 15.46
CA GLY A 117 19.55 3.78 15.37
C GLY A 117 20.74 3.54 14.43
N TYR A 118 20.67 2.54 13.54
CA TYR A 118 21.65 2.32 12.49
C TYR A 118 21.23 3.08 11.23
N HIS A 119 21.52 4.38 11.22
CA HIS A 119 21.16 5.26 10.11
C HIS A 119 22.19 5.19 8.99
N LEU A 120 21.76 4.70 7.83
CA LEU A 120 22.53 4.78 6.59
C LEU A 120 22.15 6.07 5.85
N THR A 121 23.03 7.08 5.92
CA THR A 121 22.96 8.21 4.99
C THR A 121 23.34 7.71 3.59
N LYS A 122 22.62 8.21 2.57
CA LYS A 122 22.78 7.83 1.17
C LYS A 122 24.21 8.12 0.70
#